data_AF-A0A2C8Y7Q3-F1
#
_entry.id   AF-A0A2C8Y7Q3-F1
#
_cell.length_a   1.000
_cell.length_b   1.000
_cell.length_c   1.000
_cell.angle_alpha   90.00
_cell.angle_beta   90.00
_cell.angle_gamma   90.00
#
_symmetry.space_group_name_H-M   'P 1'
#
loop_
_entity.id
_entity.type
_entity.pdbx_description
1 polymer ?
#
loop_
_entity_poly.entity_id
_entity_poly.type
_entity_poly.pdbx_seq_one_letter_code
_entity_poly.pdbx_strand_id
1 'polypeptide(L)'
;MVVTGSALPLDVPVDPDARDAAELLITELSKAQYQAARPTWFDLLAKAVQDWLSSLRLGDVQGPPALGLGIVGVLAVVGIVVAFLIFGVPRLNRRSAVAGSLFGEDDRRTAAIIRQDAEAAAARGEYSTAVAEMFRAIARGLAERAIVTTSPGTTARDFAINASTPFPDLSDALRESATAFDQVRYLDRTGTAGQFQQVAALERDLRATRPVLELL
;
A
#
# COMPACT_ATOMS: atom_id res chain seq x y z
N MET A 1 17.66 73.80 -14.98
CA MET A 1 18.58 72.64 -14.97
C MET A 1 18.98 72.38 -13.53
N VAL A 2 19.09 71.11 -13.15
CA VAL A 2 19.37 70.52 -11.82
C VAL A 2 18.13 70.13 -11.00
N VAL A 3 17.88 68.82 -11.00
CA VAL A 3 17.09 68.04 -10.04
C VAL A 3 18.06 67.45 -9.01
N THR A 4 17.51 67.02 -7.86
CA THR A 4 17.95 65.98 -6.89
C THR A 4 18.26 66.58 -5.52
N GLY A 5 17.70 66.13 -4.40
CA GLY A 5 16.73 65.08 -4.12
C GLY A 5 16.36 65.14 -2.63
N SER A 6 15.09 64.92 -2.31
CA SER A 6 14.55 64.93 -0.95
C SER A 6 14.82 63.60 -0.25
N ALA A 7 15.42 63.61 0.94
CA ALA A 7 15.43 62.47 1.85
C ALA A 7 14.28 62.63 2.86
N LEU A 8 13.39 61.63 2.90
CA LEU A 8 12.20 61.59 3.77
C LEU A 8 12.57 61.24 5.23
N PRO A 9 11.83 61.76 6.23
CA PRO A 9 11.98 61.38 7.63
C PRO A 9 10.94 60.31 7.99
N LEU A 10 11.34 59.09 8.38
CA LEU A 10 10.40 58.15 8.98
C LEU A 10 10.96 57.63 10.31
N ASP A 11 10.62 58.31 11.40
CA ASP A 11 10.57 57.70 12.73
C ASP A 11 9.13 57.23 12.92
N VAL A 12 8.94 55.91 13.04
CA VAL A 12 7.62 55.26 13.10
C VAL A 12 7.21 55.14 14.58
N PRO A 13 6.06 55.70 15.00
CA PRO A 13 5.55 55.50 16.36
C PRO A 13 5.13 54.04 16.53
N VAL A 14 5.73 53.33 17.49
CA VAL A 14 5.36 51.96 17.85
C VAL A 14 4.53 51.99 19.13
N ASP A 15 3.21 51.97 18.98
CA ASP A 15 2.33 51.39 20.01
C ASP A 15 1.01 50.89 19.37
N PRO A 16 0.99 49.66 18.81
CA PRO A 16 -0.24 49.08 18.28
C PRO A 16 -1.11 48.47 19.40
N ASP A 17 -2.41 48.73 19.32
CA ASP A 17 -3.47 48.36 20.26
C ASP A 17 -3.57 46.82 20.43
N ALA A 18 -4.06 46.33 21.57
CA ALA A 18 -3.93 44.93 22.00
C ALA A 18 -4.56 43.88 21.06
N ARG A 19 -5.38 44.29 20.09
CA ARG A 19 -5.92 43.44 19.03
C ARG A 19 -4.94 43.19 17.88
N ASP A 20 -4.09 44.16 17.57
CA ASP A 20 -3.07 44.06 16.53
C ASP A 20 -1.95 43.09 16.96
N ALA A 21 -1.68 42.98 18.26
CA ALA A 21 -0.73 42.01 18.81
C ALA A 21 -1.16 40.55 18.56
N ALA A 22 -2.47 40.26 18.55
CA ALA A 22 -2.98 38.92 18.30
C ALA A 22 -2.91 38.55 16.81
N GLU A 23 -3.23 39.48 15.91
CA GLU A 23 -3.06 39.27 14.47
C GLU A 23 -1.58 39.20 14.08
N LEU A 24 -0.71 39.99 14.72
CA LEU A 24 0.74 39.87 14.57
C LEU A 24 1.26 38.53 15.11
N LEU A 25 0.74 38.03 16.24
CA LEU A 25 1.10 36.70 16.76
C LEU A 25 0.64 35.56 15.83
N ILE A 26 -0.57 35.66 15.28
CA ILE A 26 -1.11 34.65 14.35
C ILE A 26 -0.33 34.70 13.03
N THR A 27 0.04 35.88 12.56
CA THR A 27 0.88 36.08 11.37
C THR A 27 2.28 35.52 11.61
N GLU A 28 2.89 35.75 12.78
CA GLU A 28 4.22 35.23 13.12
C GLU A 28 4.22 33.71 13.32
N LEU A 29 3.16 33.14 13.91
CA LEU A 29 2.98 31.68 14.04
C LEU A 29 2.61 30.99 12.71
N SER A 30 2.10 31.74 11.73
CA SER A 30 1.87 31.26 10.37
C SER A 30 3.11 31.31 9.47
N LYS A 31 4.19 31.98 9.91
CA LYS A 31 5.48 31.94 9.20
C LYS A 31 6.05 30.53 9.30
N ALA A 32 6.04 29.85 8.15
CA ALA A 32 6.52 28.50 7.89
C ALA A 32 8.06 28.37 8.03
N GLN A 33 8.61 28.71 9.19
CA GLN A 33 10.04 28.60 9.49
C GLN A 33 10.39 27.65 10.65
N TYR A 34 9.38 26.96 11.23
CA TYR A 34 9.61 25.83 12.14
C TYR A 34 8.62 24.67 11.90
N GLN A 35 8.74 24.02 10.74
CA GLN A 35 8.33 22.61 10.56
C GLN A 35 9.55 21.67 10.61
N ALA A 36 10.62 22.08 11.29
CA ALA A 36 11.86 21.32 11.41
C ALA A 36 11.94 20.64 12.78
N ALA A 37 11.20 19.54 12.97
CA ALA A 37 11.50 18.56 14.03
C ALA A 37 10.82 17.19 13.83
N ARG A 38 10.56 16.77 12.59
CA ARG A 38 10.40 15.35 12.30
C ARG A 38 11.61 14.91 11.50
N PRO A 39 12.50 14.07 12.05
CA PRO A 39 13.63 13.59 11.29
C PRO A 39 13.08 12.91 10.03
N THR A 40 13.53 13.33 8.86
CA THR A 40 13.14 12.64 7.63
C THR A 40 13.68 11.21 7.69
N TRP A 41 13.07 10.29 6.94
CA TRP A 41 13.57 8.92 6.83
C TRP A 41 15.04 8.89 6.35
N PHE A 42 15.43 9.91 5.57
CA PHE A 42 16.80 10.12 5.11
C PHE A 42 17.74 10.54 6.24
N ASP A 43 17.31 11.41 7.16
CA ASP A 43 18.10 11.80 8.33
C ASP A 43 18.34 10.61 9.28
N LEU A 44 17.32 9.78 9.49
CA LEU A 44 17.43 8.57 10.31
C LEU A 44 18.39 7.55 9.68
N LEU A 45 18.35 7.41 8.35
CA LEU A 45 19.24 6.53 7.60
C LEU A 45 20.69 7.06 7.62
N ALA A 46 20.88 8.36 7.39
CA ALA A 46 22.20 8.99 7.43
C ALA A 46 22.85 8.85 8.81
N LYS A 47 22.06 9.03 9.87
CA LYS A 47 22.50 8.85 11.26
C LYS A 47 22.88 7.39 11.55
N ALA A 48 22.06 6.42 11.13
CA ALA A 48 22.36 5.01 11.30
C ALA A 48 23.66 4.58 10.58
N VAL A 49 23.88 5.09 9.36
CA VAL A 49 25.10 4.84 8.58
C VAL A 49 26.32 5.48 9.24
N GLN A 50 26.18 6.70 9.77
CA GLN A 50 27.25 7.40 10.47
C GLN A 50 27.63 6.71 11.79
N ASP A 51 26.63 6.28 12.56
CA ASP A 51 26.81 5.55 13.82
C ASP A 51 27.53 4.20 13.56
N TRP A 52 27.15 3.48 12.50
CA TRP A 52 27.83 2.27 12.05
C TRP A 52 29.27 2.52 11.64
N LEU A 53 29.54 3.53 10.81
CA LEU A 53 30.89 3.84 10.34
C LEU A 53 31.82 4.27 11.49
N SER A 54 31.27 4.95 12.50
CA SER A 54 32.00 5.37 13.69
C SER A 54 32.34 4.19 14.60
N SER A 55 31.44 3.19 14.69
CA SER A 55 31.69 1.95 15.45
C SER A 55 32.87 1.13 14.90
N LEU A 56 33.16 1.25 13.60
CA LEU A 56 34.29 0.57 12.96
C LEU A 56 35.62 1.28 13.21
N ARG A 57 35.61 2.59 13.49
CA ARG A 57 36.83 3.40 13.62
C ARG A 57 37.34 3.49 15.06
N LEU A 58 36.50 3.22 16.07
CA LEU A 58 36.83 3.35 17.49
C LEU A 58 37.23 2.04 18.17
N GLY A 59 37.13 0.91 17.48
CA GLY A 59 37.69 -0.35 17.97
C GLY A 59 39.17 -0.43 17.67
N ASP A 60 40.03 -0.08 18.63
CA ASP A 60 41.42 -0.55 18.67
C ASP A 60 41.39 -2.08 18.86
N VAL A 61 41.32 -2.83 17.76
CA VAL A 61 41.18 -4.29 17.79
C VAL A 61 42.56 -4.92 17.92
N GLN A 62 43.14 -4.90 19.11
CA GLN A 62 44.32 -5.72 19.44
C GLN A 62 43.88 -7.17 19.73
N GLY A 63 44.12 -8.08 18.79
CA GLY A 63 44.04 -9.53 19.05
C GLY A 63 43.73 -10.42 17.83
N PRO A 64 44.52 -11.50 17.55
CA PRO A 64 44.27 -12.43 16.44
C PRO A 64 42.89 -13.12 16.40
N PRO A 65 42.20 -13.42 17.53
CA PRO A 65 40.84 -13.99 17.50
C PRO A 65 39.74 -12.95 17.23
N ALA A 66 40.02 -11.66 17.44
CA ALA A 66 39.03 -10.59 17.37
C ALA A 66 38.74 -10.11 15.94
N LEU A 67 39.68 -10.32 15.01
CA LEU A 67 39.50 -10.03 13.59
C LEU A 67 38.40 -10.91 12.94
N GLY A 68 38.27 -12.17 13.38
CA GLY A 68 37.24 -13.08 12.85
C GLY A 68 35.82 -12.67 13.24
N LEU A 69 35.62 -12.22 14.48
CA LEU A 69 34.31 -11.79 14.99
C LEU A 69 33.84 -10.49 14.34
N GLY A 70 34.76 -9.54 14.09
CA GLY A 70 34.43 -8.29 13.39
C GLY A 70 33.99 -8.52 11.94
N ILE A 71 34.70 -9.39 11.22
CA ILE A 71 34.36 -9.74 9.83
C ILE A 71 33.00 -10.45 9.75
N VAL A 72 32.73 -11.39 10.65
CA VAL A 72 31.43 -12.08 10.72
C VAL A 72 30.30 -11.09 11.02
N GLY A 73 30.51 -10.13 11.92
CA GLY A 73 29.53 -9.08 12.22
C GLY A 73 29.24 -8.19 11.00
N VAL A 74 30.26 -7.78 10.26
CA VAL A 74 30.09 -6.99 9.04
C VAL A 74 29.34 -7.78 7.97
N LEU A 75 29.69 -9.05 7.75
CA LEU A 75 28.99 -9.92 6.80
C LEU A 75 27.53 -10.15 7.21
N ALA A 76 27.23 -10.28 8.50
CA ALA A 76 25.87 -10.39 9.00
C ALA A 76 25.07 -9.10 8.73
N VAL A 77 25.64 -7.93 8.99
CA VAL A 77 24.99 -6.63 8.71
C VAL A 77 24.76 -6.44 7.21
N VAL A 78 25.76 -6.74 6.36
CA VAL A 78 25.61 -6.70 4.90
C VAL A 78 24.54 -7.69 4.45
N GLY A 79 24.53 -8.91 4.99
CA GLY A 79 23.49 -9.91 4.73
C GLY A 79 22.09 -9.42 5.11
N ILE A 80 21.94 -8.76 6.26
CA ILE A 80 20.67 -8.16 6.69
C ILE A 80 20.27 -7.02 5.76
N VAL A 81 21.19 -6.14 5.35
CA VAL A 81 20.91 -5.04 4.41
C VAL A 81 20.51 -5.58 3.04
N VAL A 82 21.23 -6.56 2.51
CA VAL A 82 20.91 -7.22 1.24
C VAL A 82 19.56 -7.94 1.34
N ALA A 83 19.29 -8.63 2.45
CA ALA A 83 17.99 -9.22 2.70
C ALA A 83 16.89 -8.14 2.77
N PHE A 84 17.16 -6.98 3.37
CA PHE A 84 16.24 -5.84 3.38
C PHE A 84 16.05 -5.19 2.01
N LEU A 85 17.05 -5.25 1.12
CA LEU A 85 16.95 -4.73 -0.26
C LEU A 85 16.21 -5.72 -1.17
N ILE A 86 16.45 -7.02 -1.02
CA ILE A 86 15.81 -8.08 -1.82
C ILE A 86 14.39 -8.37 -1.32
N PHE A 87 14.20 -8.49 -0.01
CA PHE A 87 12.93 -8.89 0.61
C PHE A 87 12.16 -7.71 1.25
N GLY A 88 12.73 -6.51 1.29
CA GLY A 88 12.15 -5.38 1.99
C GLY A 88 12.33 -5.47 3.51
N VAL A 89 12.01 -4.37 4.21
CA VAL A 89 11.83 -4.40 5.68
C VAL A 89 10.78 -5.48 6.03
N PRO A 90 10.91 -6.24 7.14
CA PRO A 90 9.81 -7.05 7.68
C PRO A 90 8.69 -6.10 8.10
N ARG A 91 7.88 -5.68 7.13
CA ARG A 91 6.88 -4.65 7.31
C ARG A 91 5.77 -5.29 8.13
N LEU A 92 5.64 -4.83 9.38
CA LEU A 92 4.46 -4.97 10.26
C LEU A 92 3.14 -4.48 9.62
N ASN A 93 3.18 -4.12 8.34
CA ASN A 93 2.10 -3.66 7.51
C ASN A 93 1.43 -4.81 6.73
N ARG A 94 1.41 -6.04 7.28
CA ARG A 94 0.68 -7.18 6.68
C ARG A 94 -0.79 -6.87 6.38
N ARG A 95 -1.40 -5.86 7.01
CA ARG A 95 -2.74 -5.35 6.64
C ARG A 95 -2.81 -4.58 5.33
N SER A 96 -1.72 -3.97 4.86
CA SER A 96 -1.68 -3.26 3.57
C SER A 96 -1.33 -4.17 2.40
N ALA A 97 -0.68 -5.30 2.61
CA ALA A 97 -0.47 -6.31 1.56
C ALA A 97 -1.76 -7.10 1.22
N VAL A 98 -2.72 -7.17 2.14
CA VAL A 98 -4.08 -7.69 1.89
C VAL A 98 -4.87 -6.76 0.96
N ALA A 99 -4.50 -5.49 0.89
CA ALA A 99 -5.00 -4.51 -0.08
C ALA A 99 -4.07 -4.41 -1.30
N GLY A 100 -3.43 -5.51 -1.71
CA GLY A 100 -2.67 -5.56 -2.95
C GLY A 100 -3.56 -5.31 -4.15
N SER A 101 -3.01 -4.74 -5.23
CA SER A 101 -3.78 -4.44 -6.43
C SER A 101 -4.47 -5.70 -6.95
N LEU A 102 -5.80 -5.72 -6.87
CA LEU A 102 -6.60 -6.82 -7.41
C LEU A 102 -6.77 -6.54 -8.90
N PHE A 103 -6.11 -7.35 -9.73
CA PHE A 103 -6.16 -7.24 -11.18
C PHE A 103 -5.78 -5.84 -11.71
N GLY A 104 -4.78 -5.21 -11.07
CA GLY A 104 -4.23 -3.91 -11.50
C GLY A 104 -4.95 -2.68 -10.93
N GLU A 105 -5.94 -2.85 -10.06
CA GLU A 105 -6.62 -1.74 -9.38
C GLU A 105 -6.27 -1.73 -7.89
N ASP A 106 -5.77 -0.60 -7.40
CA ASP A 106 -5.55 -0.36 -5.97
C ASP A 106 -6.89 -0.05 -5.29
N ASP A 107 -7.69 -1.10 -5.10
CA ASP A 107 -9.01 -1.00 -4.48
C ASP A 107 -8.95 -1.25 -2.97
N ARG A 108 -9.33 -0.22 -2.22
CA ARG A 108 -9.33 -0.25 -0.74
C ARG A 108 -10.66 -0.74 -0.15
N ARG A 109 -11.72 -0.89 -0.96
CA ARG A 109 -13.02 -1.38 -0.51
C ARG A 109 -12.91 -2.80 0.01
N THR A 110 -13.78 -3.16 0.96
CA THR A 110 -13.87 -4.54 1.46
C THR A 110 -14.64 -5.41 0.48
N ALA A 111 -14.46 -6.74 0.56
CA ALA A 111 -15.21 -7.68 -0.28
C ALA A 111 -16.74 -7.49 -0.17
N ALA A 112 -17.23 -7.10 1.02
CA ALA A 112 -18.64 -6.84 1.25
C ALA A 112 -19.15 -5.61 0.47
N ILE A 113 -18.39 -4.52 0.44
CA ILE A 113 -18.75 -3.30 -0.30
C ILE A 113 -18.72 -3.58 -1.80
N ILE A 114 -17.66 -4.21 -2.31
CA ILE A 114 -17.52 -4.53 -3.74
C ILE A 114 -18.68 -5.42 -4.21
N ARG A 115 -19.09 -6.41 -3.41
CA ARG A 115 -20.26 -7.25 -3.70
C ARG A 115 -21.56 -6.46 -3.75
N GLN A 116 -21.78 -5.54 -2.79
CA GLN A 116 -22.96 -4.68 -2.80
C GLN A 116 -23.02 -3.82 -4.07
N ASP A 117 -21.87 -3.28 -4.49
CA ASP A 117 -21.77 -2.49 -5.73
C ASP A 117 -22.03 -3.35 -6.97
N ALA A 118 -21.54 -4.59 -6.98
CA ALA A 118 -21.81 -5.57 -8.04
C ALA A 118 -23.32 -5.89 -8.16
N GLU A 119 -23.99 -6.13 -7.04
CA GLU A 119 -25.44 -6.37 -7.00
C GLU A 119 -26.23 -5.14 -7.46
N ALA A 120 -25.81 -3.94 -7.06
CA ALA A 120 -26.43 -2.70 -7.51
C ALA A 120 -26.24 -2.47 -9.02
N ALA A 121 -25.07 -2.80 -9.57
CA ALA A 121 -24.83 -2.75 -11.03
C ALA A 121 -25.73 -3.75 -11.78
N ALA A 122 -25.87 -4.98 -11.27
CA ALA A 122 -26.77 -5.98 -11.85
C ALA A 122 -28.23 -5.51 -11.85
N ALA A 123 -28.68 -4.87 -10.76
CA ALA A 123 -30.04 -4.31 -10.65
C ALA A 123 -30.32 -3.20 -11.69
N ARG A 124 -29.29 -2.49 -12.15
CA ARG A 124 -29.37 -1.51 -13.25
C ARG A 124 -29.20 -2.12 -14.64
N GLY A 125 -28.97 -3.43 -14.74
CA GLY A 125 -28.69 -4.12 -16.00
C GLY A 125 -27.24 -3.95 -16.51
N GLU A 126 -26.34 -3.39 -15.69
CA GLU A 126 -24.93 -3.18 -16.03
C GLU A 126 -24.12 -4.46 -15.78
N TYR A 127 -24.43 -5.53 -16.51
CA TYR A 127 -23.90 -6.86 -16.23
C TYR A 127 -22.39 -7.00 -16.43
N SER A 128 -21.77 -6.27 -17.35
CA SER A 128 -20.30 -6.26 -17.49
C SER A 128 -19.63 -5.77 -16.20
N THR A 129 -20.11 -4.64 -15.66
CA THR A 129 -19.64 -4.09 -14.38
C THR A 129 -19.94 -5.06 -13.23
N ALA A 130 -21.15 -5.62 -13.19
CA ALA A 130 -21.56 -6.53 -12.13
C ALA A 130 -20.70 -7.80 -12.06
N VAL A 131 -20.41 -8.41 -13.22
CA VAL A 131 -19.53 -9.59 -13.32
C VAL A 131 -18.11 -9.23 -12.86
N ALA A 132 -17.58 -8.09 -13.33
CA ALA A 132 -16.24 -7.64 -12.97
C ALA A 132 -16.10 -7.39 -11.46
N GLU A 133 -17.03 -6.63 -10.87
CA GLU A 133 -17.04 -6.33 -9.44
C GLU A 133 -17.28 -7.59 -8.60
N MET A 134 -18.18 -8.48 -8.97
CA MET A 134 -18.42 -9.71 -8.19
C MET A 134 -17.17 -10.61 -8.17
N PHE A 135 -16.44 -10.72 -9.28
CA PHE A 135 -15.19 -11.47 -9.31
C PHE A 135 -14.08 -10.79 -8.48
N ARG A 136 -13.99 -9.45 -8.50
CA ARG A 136 -13.12 -8.69 -7.59
C ARG A 136 -13.51 -8.93 -6.12
N ALA A 137 -14.80 -9.01 -5.80
CA ALA A 137 -15.29 -9.31 -4.45
C ALA A 137 -14.85 -10.70 -3.99
N ILE A 138 -14.90 -11.71 -4.88
CA ILE A 138 -14.37 -13.05 -4.60
C ILE A 138 -12.88 -12.97 -4.26
N ALA A 139 -12.08 -12.32 -5.12
CA ALA A 139 -10.64 -12.21 -4.91
C ALA A 139 -10.30 -11.48 -3.61
N ARG A 140 -10.98 -10.37 -3.34
CA ARG A 140 -10.85 -9.62 -2.09
C ARG A 140 -11.26 -10.46 -0.88
N GLY A 141 -12.35 -11.22 -0.98
CA GLY A 141 -12.85 -12.06 0.11
C GLY A 141 -11.90 -13.19 0.48
N LEU A 142 -11.29 -13.84 -0.52
CA LEU A 142 -10.27 -14.87 -0.26
C LEU A 142 -8.97 -14.28 0.29
N ALA A 143 -8.58 -13.08 -0.14
CA ALA A 143 -7.44 -12.35 0.41
C ALA A 143 -7.68 -11.89 1.86
N GLU A 144 -8.85 -11.33 2.17
CA GLU A 144 -9.25 -10.91 3.52
C GLU A 144 -9.27 -12.08 4.51
N ARG A 145 -9.63 -13.28 4.03
CA ARG A 145 -9.60 -14.54 4.80
C ARG A 145 -8.21 -15.20 4.86
N ALA A 146 -7.21 -14.60 4.22
CA ALA A 146 -5.84 -15.15 4.09
C ALA A 146 -5.79 -16.58 3.48
N ILE A 147 -6.73 -16.89 2.58
CA ILE A 147 -6.80 -18.19 1.90
C ILE A 147 -6.00 -18.17 0.60
N VAL A 148 -6.12 -17.08 -0.17
CA VAL A 148 -5.39 -16.88 -1.42
C VAL A 148 -4.72 -15.51 -1.36
N THR A 149 -3.42 -15.47 -1.62
CA THR A 149 -2.68 -14.21 -1.75
C THR A 149 -2.59 -13.80 -3.22
N THR A 150 -2.88 -12.54 -3.52
CA THR A 150 -2.70 -11.94 -4.84
C THR A 150 -1.52 -10.97 -4.82
N SER A 151 -0.65 -11.05 -5.82
CA SER A 151 0.45 -10.11 -6.05
C SER A 151 0.14 -9.20 -7.24
N PRO A 152 0.80 -8.03 -7.36
CA PRO A 152 0.71 -7.21 -8.56
C PRO A 152 1.01 -8.04 -9.82
N GLY A 153 0.10 -7.99 -10.81
CA GLY A 153 0.21 -8.77 -12.04
C GLY A 153 -0.45 -10.16 -11.98
N THR A 154 -1.04 -10.57 -10.86
CA THR A 154 -1.85 -11.79 -10.79
C THR A 154 -3.04 -11.67 -11.76
N THR A 155 -3.15 -12.60 -12.70
CA THR A 155 -4.29 -12.65 -13.64
C THR A 155 -5.50 -13.33 -13.01
N ALA A 156 -6.70 -13.11 -13.57
CA ALA A 156 -7.92 -13.80 -13.13
C ALA A 156 -7.78 -15.33 -13.22
N ARG A 157 -7.07 -15.82 -14.24
CA ARG A 157 -6.79 -17.23 -14.44
C ARG A 157 -5.85 -17.79 -13.38
N ASP A 158 -4.74 -17.11 -13.10
CA ASP A 158 -3.80 -17.54 -12.06
C ASP A 158 -4.47 -17.54 -10.69
N PHE A 159 -5.31 -16.53 -10.41
CA PHE A 159 -6.12 -16.49 -9.21
C PHE A 159 -7.06 -17.70 -9.10
N ALA A 160 -7.79 -18.04 -10.17
CA ALA A 160 -8.69 -19.19 -10.18
C ALA A 160 -7.95 -20.52 -9.96
N ILE A 161 -6.76 -20.69 -10.55
CA ILE A 161 -5.91 -21.86 -10.34
C ILE A 161 -5.49 -21.94 -8.86
N ASN A 162 -5.00 -20.84 -8.29
CA ASN A 162 -4.56 -20.81 -6.90
C ASN A 162 -5.72 -21.04 -5.91
N ALA A 163 -6.91 -20.53 -6.23
CA ALA A 163 -8.11 -20.74 -5.44
C ALA A 163 -8.68 -22.16 -5.55
N SER A 164 -8.35 -22.90 -6.61
CA SER A 164 -8.81 -24.28 -6.81
C SER A 164 -8.16 -25.24 -5.81
N THR A 165 -6.94 -24.97 -5.35
CA THR A 165 -6.25 -25.80 -4.35
C THR A 165 -7.02 -25.91 -3.02
N PRO A 166 -7.41 -24.81 -2.36
CA PRO A 166 -8.23 -24.88 -1.14
C PRO A 166 -9.71 -25.19 -1.39
N PHE A 167 -10.20 -25.13 -2.63
CA PHE A 167 -11.59 -25.37 -3.00
C PHE A 167 -11.72 -26.27 -4.24
N PRO A 168 -11.29 -27.54 -4.15
CA PRO A 168 -11.23 -28.44 -5.32
C PRO A 168 -12.60 -28.64 -5.97
N ASP A 169 -13.66 -28.73 -5.17
CA ASP A 169 -15.04 -28.93 -5.64
C ASP A 169 -15.60 -27.72 -6.42
N LEU A 170 -14.97 -26.54 -6.30
CA LEU A 170 -15.38 -25.31 -6.96
C LEU A 170 -14.44 -24.91 -8.12
N SER A 171 -13.49 -25.78 -8.49
CA SER A 171 -12.45 -25.49 -9.48
C SER A 171 -13.01 -25.08 -10.86
N ASP A 172 -14.04 -25.78 -11.34
CA ASP A 172 -14.63 -25.47 -12.64
C ASP A 172 -15.40 -24.14 -12.60
N ALA A 173 -16.16 -23.90 -11.53
CA ALA A 173 -16.86 -22.63 -11.33
C ALA A 173 -15.88 -21.44 -11.21
N LEU A 174 -14.73 -21.63 -10.54
CA LEU A 174 -13.64 -20.65 -10.48
C LEU A 174 -13.07 -20.34 -11.87
N ARG A 175 -12.82 -21.37 -12.69
CA ARG A 175 -12.29 -21.23 -14.06
C ARG A 175 -13.28 -20.51 -14.97
N GLU A 176 -14.56 -20.88 -14.91
CA GLU A 176 -15.63 -20.26 -15.68
C GLU A 176 -15.83 -18.79 -15.29
N SER A 177 -15.80 -18.49 -13.99
CA SER A 177 -15.92 -17.13 -13.48
C SER A 177 -14.74 -16.23 -13.87
N ALA A 178 -13.51 -16.76 -13.84
CA ALA A 178 -12.34 -16.04 -14.36
C ALA A 178 -12.45 -15.77 -15.87
N THR A 179 -13.00 -16.74 -16.62
CA THR A 179 -13.24 -16.56 -18.06
C THR A 179 -14.31 -15.49 -18.32
N ALA A 180 -15.39 -15.47 -17.54
CA ALA A 180 -16.40 -14.42 -17.63
C ALA A 180 -15.82 -13.04 -17.30
N PHE A 181 -14.98 -12.94 -16.26
CA PHE A 181 -14.25 -11.73 -15.92
C PHE A 181 -13.36 -11.22 -17.06
N ASP A 182 -12.51 -12.08 -17.63
CA ASP A 182 -11.62 -11.71 -18.72
C ASP A 182 -12.41 -11.21 -19.95
N GLN A 183 -13.54 -11.86 -20.25
CA GLN A 183 -14.42 -11.47 -21.36
C GLN A 183 -14.97 -10.05 -21.20
N VAL A 184 -15.47 -9.71 -20.01
CA VAL A 184 -16.07 -8.37 -19.77
C VAL A 184 -15.01 -7.30 -19.54
N ARG A 185 -13.84 -7.65 -18.99
CA ARG A 185 -12.80 -6.69 -18.59
C ARG A 185 -11.82 -6.34 -19.70
N TYR A 186 -11.44 -7.33 -20.51
CA TYR A 186 -10.36 -7.19 -21.50
C TYR A 186 -10.83 -7.40 -22.94
N LEU A 187 -11.91 -8.15 -23.15
CA LEU A 187 -12.42 -8.47 -24.49
C LEU A 187 -13.65 -7.64 -24.90
N ASP A 188 -14.01 -6.64 -24.11
CA ASP A 188 -15.15 -5.71 -24.32
C ASP A 188 -16.47 -6.43 -24.67
N ARG A 189 -16.65 -7.64 -24.13
CA ARG A 189 -17.90 -8.39 -24.33
C ARG A 189 -18.97 -7.90 -23.37
N THR A 190 -20.19 -7.81 -23.88
CA THR A 190 -21.37 -7.53 -23.05
C THR A 190 -21.60 -8.66 -22.07
N GLY A 191 -21.53 -8.35 -20.78
CA GLY A 191 -21.89 -9.28 -19.72
C GLY A 191 -23.38 -9.64 -19.78
N THR A 192 -23.72 -10.82 -19.29
CA THR A 192 -25.10 -11.32 -19.26
C THR A 192 -25.58 -11.54 -17.83
N ALA A 193 -26.90 -11.54 -17.64
CA ALA A 193 -27.51 -11.89 -16.35
C ALA A 193 -27.10 -13.30 -15.88
N GLY A 194 -27.01 -14.26 -16.80
CA GLY A 194 -26.58 -15.63 -16.50
C GLY A 194 -25.14 -15.70 -15.99
N GLN A 195 -24.22 -14.98 -16.64
CA GLN A 195 -22.83 -14.87 -16.16
C GLN A 195 -22.75 -14.24 -14.77
N PHE A 196 -23.49 -13.15 -14.52
CA PHE A 196 -23.52 -12.55 -13.19
C PHE A 196 -24.05 -13.53 -12.13
N GLN A 197 -25.14 -14.23 -12.42
CA GLN A 197 -25.71 -15.22 -11.49
C GLN A 197 -24.74 -16.35 -11.18
N GLN A 198 -23.98 -16.82 -12.18
CA GLN A 198 -22.95 -17.84 -12.00
C GLN A 198 -21.83 -17.35 -11.07
N VAL A 199 -21.28 -16.16 -11.32
CA VAL A 199 -20.21 -15.60 -10.47
C VAL A 199 -20.73 -15.31 -9.05
N ALA A 200 -21.96 -14.81 -8.91
CA ALA A 200 -22.59 -14.57 -7.62
C ALA A 200 -22.89 -15.85 -6.83
N ALA A 201 -23.23 -16.95 -7.52
CA ALA A 201 -23.38 -18.26 -6.91
C ALA A 201 -22.03 -18.76 -6.36
N LEU A 202 -20.97 -18.69 -7.17
CA LEU A 202 -19.62 -19.03 -6.74
C LEU A 202 -19.18 -18.22 -5.51
N GLU A 203 -19.43 -16.91 -5.50
CA GLU A 203 -19.11 -16.06 -4.34
C GLU A 203 -19.78 -16.56 -3.07
N ARG A 204 -21.08 -16.89 -3.17
CA ARG A 204 -21.85 -17.42 -2.03
C ARG A 204 -21.28 -18.75 -1.56
N ASP A 205 -20.96 -19.65 -2.48
CA ASP A 205 -20.45 -20.98 -2.17
C ASP A 205 -19.05 -20.91 -1.54
N LEU A 206 -18.15 -20.07 -2.05
CA LEU A 206 -16.82 -19.85 -1.47
C LEU A 206 -16.88 -19.27 -0.04
N ARG A 207 -17.88 -18.42 0.23
CA ARG A 207 -18.10 -17.86 1.57
C ARG A 207 -18.67 -18.89 2.54
N ALA A 208 -19.55 -19.78 2.07
CA ALA A 208 -20.15 -20.84 2.90
C ALA A 208 -19.21 -22.04 3.10
N THR A 209 -18.30 -22.29 2.14
CA THR A 209 -17.41 -23.44 2.14
C THR A 209 -16.19 -23.21 3.02
N ARG A 210 -15.85 -24.22 3.82
CA ARG A 210 -14.61 -24.25 4.58
C ARG A 210 -13.47 -24.70 3.65
N PRO A 211 -12.38 -23.93 3.54
CA PRO A 211 -11.26 -24.31 2.69
C PRO A 211 -10.58 -25.58 3.21
N VAL A 212 -10.09 -26.41 2.28
CA VAL A 212 -9.14 -27.48 2.58
C VAL A 212 -7.77 -26.83 2.70
N LEU A 213 -7.22 -26.78 3.91
CA LEU A 213 -5.88 -26.26 4.17
C LEU A 213 -4.98 -27.46 4.48
N GLU A 214 -4.12 -27.85 3.53
CA GLU A 214 -3.02 -28.73 3.86
C GLU A 214 -2.04 -27.95 4.75
N LEU A 215 -1.98 -28.32 6.02
CA LEU A 215 -0.94 -27.85 6.93
C LEU A 215 0.38 -28.49 6.48
N LEU A 216 1.21 -27.72 5.76
CA LEU A 216 2.62 -28.04 5.51
C LEU A 216 3.46 -27.73 6.76
#